data_AF-A0A2U2RTF2-F1
#
_entry.id   AF-A0A2U2RTF2-F1
#
_cell.length_a   1.000
_cell.length_b   1.000
_cell.length_c   1.000
_cell.angle_alpha   90.00
_cell.angle_beta   90.00
_cell.angle_gamma   90.00
#
_symmetry.space_group_name_H-M   'P 1'
#
loop_
_entity.id
_entity.type
_entity.pdbx_description
1 polymer ?
#
loop_
_entity_poly.entity_id
_entity_poly.type
_entity_poly.pdbx_seq_one_letter_code
_entity_poly.pdbx_strand_id
1 'polypeptide(L)'
;MDSHAAARTAGTAKPRGLTNLRFKVIGLILVALSCVGGLVFPQGLQGFSADEVNMGDLTAAVLCEVFSWIAVPVYAWLLVEGYRHTRSVGRYLARLVVLALVAEVPYDLATSGQVVDFSSQNPVWALAVTLFVLWVIDAFVSRPRAQRVLVAVVVTLFAVLWMLLGRVGVRQQLVNEGVLILALALIYRFMAARENTMMITAAMLSACFGIFPAFGVALVHYHNGLPGYDRETKPWTSWMFYVLYPVMLLVFGLAAVL
;
A
#
# COMPACT_ATOMS: atom_id res chain seq x y z
N MET A 1 51.37 13.55 21.64
CA MET A 1 50.23 13.07 22.44
C MET A 1 49.47 14.33 22.80
N ASP A 2 48.47 14.79 22.05
CA ASP A 2 47.20 14.09 21.80
C ASP A 2 46.54 14.51 20.47
N SER A 3 46.98 13.93 19.35
CA SER A 3 46.25 13.96 18.07
C SER A 3 45.01 13.03 18.05
N HIS A 4 44.75 12.32 19.15
CA HIS A 4 43.64 11.37 19.28
C HIS A 4 42.34 11.98 19.84
N ALA A 5 42.34 13.25 20.26
CA ALA A 5 41.14 13.92 20.78
C ALA A 5 40.28 14.60 19.68
N ALA A 6 40.83 14.84 18.48
CA ALA A 6 40.15 15.60 17.42
C ALA A 6 39.32 14.74 16.45
N ALA A 7 39.35 13.40 16.57
CA ALA A 7 38.73 12.49 15.59
C ALA A 7 37.34 11.94 16.00
N ARG A 8 36.76 12.39 17.13
CA ARG A 8 35.49 11.85 17.67
C ARG A 8 34.26 12.74 17.49
N THR A 9 34.33 13.76 16.64
CA THR A 9 33.19 14.65 16.36
C THR A 9 32.93 14.84 14.87
N ALA A 10 33.19 13.81 14.05
CA ALA A 10 32.51 13.71 12.77
C ALA A 10 31.06 13.28 13.04
N GLY A 11 30.21 14.26 13.39
CA GLY A 11 28.77 14.05 13.49
C GLY A 11 28.27 13.48 12.17
N THR A 12 27.95 12.18 12.15
CA THR A 12 27.29 11.55 11.01
C THR A 12 25.97 12.27 10.83
N ALA A 13 25.90 13.18 9.86
CA ALA A 13 24.69 13.92 9.57
C ALA A 13 23.54 12.92 9.43
N LYS A 14 22.53 13.05 10.29
CA LYS A 14 21.37 12.16 10.27
C LYS A 14 20.79 12.18 8.85
N PRO A 15 20.64 11.04 8.18
CA PRO A 15 20.19 11.02 6.80
C PRO A 15 18.86 11.75 6.68
N ARG A 16 18.82 12.72 5.78
CA ARG A 16 17.64 13.55 5.50
C ARG A 16 16.57 12.67 4.85
N GLY A 17 15.29 12.95 5.16
CA GLY A 17 14.14 12.22 4.60
C GLY A 17 13.31 11.43 5.63
N LEU A 18 12.30 10.74 5.13
CA LEU A 18 11.33 9.94 5.88
C LEU A 18 11.78 8.47 5.96
N THR A 19 11.70 7.91 7.16
CA THR A 19 11.97 6.49 7.43
C THR A 19 10.76 5.63 7.10
N ASN A 20 10.99 4.33 6.90
CA ASN A 20 9.92 3.35 6.65
C ASN A 20 8.89 3.33 7.80
N LEU A 21 9.31 3.56 9.05
CA LEU A 21 8.39 3.71 10.17
C LEU A 21 7.43 4.89 9.97
N ARG A 22 7.94 6.04 9.54
CA ARG A 22 7.10 7.23 9.29
C ARG A 22 6.14 6.98 8.13
N PHE A 23 6.59 6.33 7.06
CA PHE A 23 5.70 5.92 5.97
C PHE A 23 4.59 4.98 6.44
N LYS A 24 4.89 4.00 7.30
CA LYS A 24 3.87 3.10 7.86
C LYS A 24 2.84 3.85 8.71
N VAL A 25 3.27 4.81 9.52
CA VAL A 25 2.36 5.63 10.34
C VAL A 25 1.50 6.52 9.46
N ILE A 26 2.09 7.22 8.48
CA ILE A 26 1.33 8.06 7.53
C ILE A 26 0.34 7.21 6.74
N GLY A 27 0.77 6.07 6.20
CA GLY A 27 -0.12 5.13 5.50
C GLY A 27 -1.27 4.66 6.38
N LEU A 28 -1.02 4.31 7.64
CA LEU A 28 -2.07 3.89 8.56
C LEU A 28 -3.08 5.00 8.84
N ILE A 29 -2.63 6.25 9.03
CA ILE A 29 -3.50 7.41 9.22
C ILE A 29 -4.38 7.64 7.99
N LEU A 30 -3.79 7.53 6.79
CA LEU A 30 -4.53 7.70 5.53
C LEU A 30 -5.57 6.59 5.32
N VAL A 31 -5.27 5.35 5.70
CA VAL A 31 -6.26 4.25 5.69
C VAL A 31 -7.34 4.46 6.76
N ALA A 32 -7.00 5.00 7.93
CA ALA A 32 -8.00 5.38 8.93
C ALA A 32 -8.98 6.41 8.35
N LEU A 33 -8.47 7.36 7.56
CA LEU A 33 -9.27 8.38 6.89
C LEU A 33 -10.29 7.77 5.91
N SER A 34 -9.93 6.75 5.12
CA SER A 34 -10.93 6.06 4.28
C SER A 34 -11.98 5.32 5.11
N CYS A 35 -11.61 4.78 6.27
CA CYS A 35 -12.59 4.16 7.17
C CYS A 35 -13.60 5.19 7.72
N VAL A 36 -13.14 6.41 8.03
CA VAL A 36 -14.04 7.52 8.39
C VAL A 36 -14.98 7.86 7.22
N GLY A 37 -14.48 7.91 5.99
CA GLY A 37 -15.33 8.10 4.80
C GLY A 37 -16.37 6.99 4.63
N GLY A 38 -15.99 5.74 4.91
CA GLY A 38 -16.88 4.58 4.88
C GLY A 38 -18.00 4.60 5.91
N LEU A 39 -17.76 5.16 7.11
CA LEU A 39 -18.80 5.32 8.15
C LEU A 39 -19.95 6.21 7.68
N VAL A 40 -19.65 7.24 6.89
CA VAL A 40 -20.67 8.17 6.41
C VAL A 40 -21.46 7.53 5.25
N PHE A 41 -20.83 6.65 4.45
CA PHE A 41 -21.45 6.03 3.26
C PHE A 41 -21.07 4.55 3.05
N PRO A 42 -21.67 3.62 3.82
CA PRO A 42 -21.33 2.19 3.75
C PRO A 42 -21.78 1.48 2.46
N GLN A 43 -22.64 2.08 1.63
CA GLN A 43 -23.07 1.52 0.34
C GLN A 43 -22.42 2.25 -0.86
N GLY A 44 -21.47 3.16 -0.60
CA GLY A 44 -20.86 4.00 -1.62
C GLY A 44 -21.83 5.00 -2.25
N LEU A 45 -21.42 5.62 -3.37
CA LEU A 45 -22.16 6.69 -4.05
C LEU A 45 -23.39 6.22 -4.85
N GLN A 46 -23.60 4.90 -4.99
CA GLN A 46 -24.63 4.32 -5.86
C GLN A 46 -25.96 3.99 -5.16
N GLY A 47 -26.00 4.07 -3.83
CA GLY A 47 -27.17 3.70 -3.02
C GLY A 47 -28.20 4.81 -2.80
N PHE A 48 -28.07 5.98 -3.46
CA PHE A 48 -28.82 7.18 -3.07
C PHE A 48 -29.87 7.66 -4.07
N SER A 49 -31.04 7.99 -3.52
CA SER A 49 -31.97 8.99 -4.04
C SER A 49 -31.47 10.40 -3.66
N ALA A 50 -31.44 11.32 -4.62
CA ALA A 50 -30.87 12.66 -4.47
C ALA A 50 -31.53 13.53 -3.38
N ASP A 51 -32.71 13.13 -2.89
CA ASP A 51 -33.52 13.89 -1.94
C ASP A 51 -33.16 13.64 -0.45
N GLU A 52 -32.37 12.60 -0.14
CA GLU A 52 -32.07 12.19 1.26
C GLU A 52 -30.62 12.46 1.70
N VAL A 53 -29.73 12.91 0.80
CA VAL A 53 -28.29 13.03 1.09
C VAL A 53 -27.92 14.43 1.56
N ASN A 54 -27.33 14.52 2.76
CA ASN A 54 -26.65 15.73 3.20
C ASN A 54 -25.37 15.96 2.39
N MET A 55 -25.37 17.00 1.56
CA MET A 55 -24.25 17.33 0.67
C MET A 55 -22.95 17.64 1.44
N GLY A 56 -23.04 18.14 2.68
CA GLY A 56 -21.88 18.39 3.53
C GLY A 56 -21.18 17.09 3.94
N ASP A 57 -21.96 16.11 4.39
CA ASP A 57 -21.47 14.79 4.78
C ASP A 57 -20.86 14.05 3.57
N LEU A 58 -21.54 14.14 2.41
CA LEU A 58 -21.04 13.60 1.14
C LEU A 58 -19.69 14.18 0.76
N THR A 59 -19.57 15.50 0.84
CA THR A 59 -18.31 16.21 0.55
C THR A 59 -17.21 15.76 1.50
N ALA A 60 -17.50 15.66 2.80
CA ALA A 60 -16.52 15.25 3.80
C ALA A 60 -16.02 13.81 3.55
N ALA A 61 -16.91 12.88 3.22
CA ALA A 61 -16.53 11.50 2.96
C ALA A 61 -15.74 11.33 1.66
N VAL A 62 -16.13 12.02 0.59
CA VAL A 62 -15.37 12.02 -0.67
C VAL A 62 -13.97 12.57 -0.43
N LEU A 63 -13.83 13.66 0.33
CA LEU A 63 -12.52 14.19 0.70
C LEU A 63 -11.71 13.16 1.50
N CYS A 64 -12.31 12.54 2.52
CA CYS A 64 -11.63 11.51 3.30
C CYS A 64 -11.13 10.36 2.41
N GLU A 65 -11.97 9.91 1.46
CA GLU A 65 -11.62 8.84 0.53
C GLU A 65 -10.48 9.23 -0.41
N VAL A 66 -10.59 10.37 -1.12
CA VAL A 66 -9.55 10.74 -2.10
C VAL A 66 -8.20 11.01 -1.44
N PHE A 67 -8.19 11.58 -0.22
CA PHE A 67 -6.95 11.77 0.52
C PHE A 67 -6.34 10.42 0.94
N SER A 68 -7.17 9.42 1.25
CA SER A 68 -6.68 8.09 1.61
C SER A 68 -5.84 7.43 0.50
N TRP A 69 -6.14 7.73 -0.77
CA TRP A 69 -5.45 7.15 -1.93
C TRP A 69 -3.96 7.54 -2.01
N ILE A 70 -3.54 8.58 -1.28
CA ILE A 70 -2.12 8.91 -1.07
C ILE A 70 -1.36 7.72 -0.45
N ALA A 71 -2.06 6.85 0.30
CA ALA A 71 -1.48 5.67 0.93
C ALA A 71 -1.05 4.61 -0.10
N VAL A 72 -1.70 4.53 -1.25
CA VAL A 72 -1.52 3.45 -2.22
C VAL A 72 -0.07 3.37 -2.74
N PRO A 73 0.55 4.46 -3.26
CA PRO A 73 1.97 4.45 -3.59
C PRO A 73 2.90 4.20 -2.41
N VAL A 74 2.54 4.67 -1.22
CA VAL A 74 3.36 4.48 -0.01
C VAL A 74 3.43 3.00 0.35
N TYR A 75 2.30 2.27 0.30
CA TYR A 75 2.29 0.83 0.53
C TYR A 75 2.97 0.04 -0.58
N ALA A 76 2.81 0.44 -1.85
CA ALA A 76 3.54 -0.15 -2.96
C ALA A 76 5.07 0.00 -2.79
N TRP A 77 5.53 1.19 -2.35
CA TRP A 77 6.93 1.43 -2.02
C TRP A 77 7.41 0.56 -0.85
N LEU A 78 6.66 0.54 0.26
CA LEU A 78 6.99 -0.27 1.44
C LEU A 78 7.06 -1.77 1.12
N LEU A 79 6.22 -2.25 0.21
CA LEU A 79 6.24 -3.64 -0.28
C LEU A 79 7.54 -3.94 -1.01
N VAL A 80 7.91 -3.10 -1.98
CA VAL A 80 9.16 -3.26 -2.75
C VAL A 80 10.38 -3.15 -1.85
N GLU A 81 10.38 -2.21 -0.92
CA GLU A 81 11.46 -2.04 0.05
C GLU A 81 11.57 -3.22 1.01
N GLY A 82 10.44 -3.76 1.47
CA GLY A 82 10.38 -4.98 2.25
C GLY A 82 10.89 -6.20 1.47
N TYR A 83 10.54 -6.29 0.19
CA TYR A 83 10.98 -7.35 -0.71
C TYR A 83 12.50 -7.33 -0.94
N ARG A 84 13.10 -6.14 -1.12
CA ARG A 84 14.56 -5.99 -1.29
C ARG A 84 15.37 -6.42 -0.06
N HIS A 85 14.79 -6.28 1.13
CA HIS A 85 15.49 -6.52 2.40
C HIS A 85 15.05 -7.80 3.12
N THR A 86 14.12 -8.58 2.55
CA THR A 86 13.67 -9.83 3.17
C THR A 86 14.68 -10.96 2.95
N ARG A 87 14.93 -11.76 3.99
CA ARG A 87 15.73 -12.99 3.88
C ARG A 87 14.96 -14.14 3.24
N SER A 88 13.62 -14.11 3.32
CA SER A 88 12.76 -15.16 2.79
C SER A 88 11.48 -14.55 2.24
N VAL A 89 11.37 -14.56 0.92
CA VAL A 89 10.20 -14.03 0.21
C VAL A 89 8.96 -14.88 0.52
N GLY A 90 9.08 -16.21 0.56
CA GLY A 90 7.97 -17.10 0.89
C GLY A 90 7.35 -16.83 2.27
N ARG A 91 8.16 -16.59 3.30
CA ARG A 91 7.64 -16.19 4.62
C ARG A 91 7.00 -14.81 4.60
N TYR A 92 7.51 -13.89 3.79
CA TYR A 92 6.90 -12.57 3.65
C TYR A 92 5.53 -12.68 2.97
N LEU A 93 5.44 -13.46 1.89
CA LEU A 93 4.19 -13.75 1.19
C LEU A 93 3.18 -14.43 2.12
N ALA A 94 3.59 -15.45 2.87
CA ALA A 94 2.72 -16.12 3.83
C ALA A 94 2.13 -15.15 4.88
N ARG A 95 2.93 -14.19 5.37
CA ARG A 95 2.43 -13.16 6.29
C ARG A 95 1.40 -12.25 5.66
N LEU A 96 1.59 -11.86 4.39
CA LEU A 96 0.62 -11.04 3.67
C LEU A 96 -0.67 -11.80 3.39
N VAL A 97 -0.59 -13.08 3.02
CA VAL A 97 -1.77 -13.93 2.80
C VAL A 97 -2.55 -14.15 4.09
N VAL A 98 -1.87 -14.47 5.20
CA VAL A 98 -2.53 -14.59 6.52
C VAL A 98 -3.16 -13.26 6.92
N LEU A 99 -2.47 -12.14 6.72
CA LEU A 99 -3.02 -10.81 7.00
C LEU A 99 -4.26 -10.53 6.14
N ALA A 100 -4.23 -10.85 4.84
CA ALA A 100 -5.36 -10.65 3.94
C ALA A 100 -6.59 -11.44 4.42
N LEU A 101 -6.41 -12.74 4.72
CA LEU A 101 -7.48 -13.60 5.24
C LEU A 101 -8.08 -13.09 6.56
N VAL A 102 -7.23 -12.67 7.50
CA VAL A 102 -7.69 -12.15 8.81
C VAL A 102 -8.40 -10.82 8.65
N ALA A 103 -7.95 -9.98 7.72
CA ALA A 103 -8.49 -8.66 7.51
C ALA A 103 -9.69 -8.62 6.54
N GLU A 104 -10.04 -9.74 5.89
CA GLU A 104 -11.21 -9.82 4.99
C GLU A 104 -12.50 -9.49 5.75
N VAL A 105 -12.77 -10.20 6.85
CA VAL A 105 -13.99 -9.99 7.64
C VAL A 105 -14.10 -8.56 8.20
N PRO A 106 -13.04 -7.97 8.82
CA PRO A 106 -13.05 -6.56 9.19
C PRO A 106 -13.23 -5.60 8.00
N TYR A 107 -12.66 -5.93 6.84
CA TYR A 107 -12.72 -5.09 5.65
C TYR A 107 -14.13 -5.06 5.07
N ASP A 108 -14.79 -6.21 4.95
CA ASP A 108 -16.17 -6.34 4.48
C ASP A 108 -17.10 -5.56 5.40
N LEU A 109 -16.94 -5.74 6.72
CA LEU A 109 -17.75 -5.03 7.70
C LEU A 109 -17.56 -3.51 7.60
N ALA A 110 -16.33 -3.04 7.43
CA ALA A 110 -16.02 -1.62 7.29
C ALA A 110 -16.39 -1.02 5.92
N THR A 111 -16.65 -1.84 4.91
CA THR A 111 -16.84 -1.37 3.53
C THR A 111 -18.28 -1.54 3.05
N SER A 112 -18.98 -2.59 3.47
CA SER A 112 -20.36 -2.88 3.07
C SER A 112 -21.32 -3.06 4.25
N GLY A 113 -20.81 -3.08 5.48
CA GLY A 113 -21.58 -3.38 6.70
C GLY A 113 -21.94 -4.86 6.84
N GLN A 114 -21.46 -5.73 5.94
CA GLN A 114 -21.71 -7.16 5.99
C GLN A 114 -20.48 -7.92 6.47
N VAL A 115 -20.68 -9.04 7.15
CA VAL A 115 -19.57 -9.89 7.65
C VAL A 115 -18.86 -10.63 6.52
N VAL A 116 -19.56 -10.89 5.42
CA VAL A 116 -19.02 -11.55 4.22
C VAL A 116 -19.56 -10.82 3.01
N ASP A 117 -18.66 -10.23 2.22
CA ASP A 117 -18.99 -9.58 0.97
C ASP A 117 -17.97 -9.93 -0.12
N PHE A 118 -18.45 -10.46 -1.24
CA PHE A 118 -17.62 -10.80 -2.39
C PHE A 118 -17.58 -9.68 -3.44
N SER A 119 -18.22 -8.54 -3.18
CA SER A 119 -18.30 -7.42 -4.12
C SER A 119 -16.98 -6.66 -4.29
N SER A 120 -16.13 -6.68 -3.26
CA SER A 120 -14.80 -6.09 -3.22
C SER A 120 -13.92 -6.93 -2.31
N GLN A 121 -12.61 -6.92 -2.56
CA GLN A 121 -11.66 -7.68 -1.75
C GLN A 121 -10.64 -6.73 -1.14
N ASN A 122 -10.11 -7.10 0.02
CA ASN A 122 -9.16 -6.28 0.75
C ASN A 122 -7.89 -5.92 -0.07
N PRO A 123 -7.41 -4.65 -0.07
CA PRO A 123 -6.15 -4.23 -0.70
C PRO A 123 -4.90 -5.04 -0.32
N VAL A 124 -4.88 -5.70 0.85
CA VAL A 124 -3.77 -6.58 1.26
C VAL A 124 -3.62 -7.76 0.31
N TRP A 125 -4.70 -8.26 -0.31
CA TRP A 125 -4.59 -9.25 -1.39
C TRP A 125 -3.78 -8.73 -2.56
N ALA A 126 -3.93 -7.45 -2.91
CA ALA A 126 -3.11 -6.85 -3.97
C ALA A 126 -1.63 -6.80 -3.60
N LEU A 127 -1.30 -6.52 -2.34
CA LEU A 127 0.09 -6.59 -1.86
C LEU A 127 0.66 -8.01 -1.96
N ALA A 128 -0.13 -9.03 -1.60
CA ALA A 128 0.28 -10.43 -1.68
C ALA A 128 0.51 -10.87 -3.14
N VAL A 129 -0.43 -10.58 -4.03
CA VAL A 129 -0.32 -10.91 -5.47
C VAL A 129 0.86 -10.15 -6.10
N THR A 130 1.03 -8.87 -5.76
CA THR A 130 2.15 -8.06 -6.25
C THR A 130 3.50 -8.64 -5.81
N LEU A 131 3.63 -9.04 -4.54
CA LEU A 131 4.84 -9.69 -4.04
C LEU A 131 5.12 -11.00 -4.78
N PHE A 132 4.07 -11.80 -5.02
CA PHE A 132 4.19 -13.04 -5.77
C PHE A 132 4.66 -12.79 -7.21
N VAL A 133 4.10 -11.79 -7.90
CA VAL A 133 4.53 -11.38 -9.24
C VAL A 133 6.02 -11.01 -9.26
N LEU A 134 6.45 -10.14 -8.33
CA LEU A 134 7.87 -9.75 -8.23
C LEU A 134 8.78 -10.95 -7.99
N TRP A 135 8.35 -11.86 -7.11
CA TRP A 135 9.10 -13.07 -6.79
C TRP A 135 9.25 -13.99 -7.99
N VAL A 136 8.18 -14.21 -8.75
CA VAL A 136 8.19 -15.03 -9.97
C VAL A 136 9.08 -14.38 -11.04
N ILE A 137 8.98 -13.08 -11.27
CA ILE A 137 9.82 -12.40 -12.27
C ILE A 137 11.31 -12.53 -11.94
N ASP A 138 11.67 -12.30 -10.68
CA ASP A 138 13.07 -12.38 -10.23
C ASP A 138 13.61 -13.82 -10.25
N ALA A 139 12.76 -14.85 -10.05
CA ALA A 139 13.17 -16.25 -10.17
C ALA A 139 13.66 -16.62 -11.59
N PHE A 140 13.27 -15.85 -12.61
CA PHE A 140 13.67 -16.04 -14.01
C PHE A 140 14.78 -15.08 -14.46
N VAL A 141 15.44 -14.36 -13.54
CA VAL A 141 16.46 -13.37 -13.89
C VAL A 141 17.66 -13.95 -14.65
N SER A 142 18.02 -15.22 -14.40
CA SER A 142 19.12 -15.94 -15.05
C SER A 142 18.76 -16.53 -16.42
N ARG A 143 17.49 -16.47 -16.83
CA ARG A 143 17.00 -17.01 -18.09
C ARG A 143 17.20 -16.01 -19.24
N PRO A 144 17.19 -16.48 -20.50
CA PRO A 144 17.27 -15.60 -21.67
C PRO A 144 16.22 -14.48 -21.63
N ARG A 145 16.59 -13.30 -22.14
CA ARG A 145 15.74 -12.09 -22.09
C ARG A 145 14.32 -12.35 -22.61
N ALA A 146 14.17 -13.10 -23.69
CA ALA A 146 12.87 -13.43 -24.28
C ALA A 146 11.97 -14.19 -23.29
N GLN A 147 12.50 -15.22 -22.63
CA GLN A 147 11.75 -16.00 -21.63
C GLN A 147 11.39 -15.15 -20.41
N ARG A 148 12.33 -14.33 -19.93
CA ARG A 148 12.09 -13.43 -18.80
C ARG A 148 10.98 -12.42 -19.11
N VAL A 149 11.01 -11.81 -20.28
CA VAL A 149 9.97 -10.86 -20.72
C VAL A 149 8.63 -11.58 -20.88
N LEU A 150 8.61 -12.77 -21.49
CA LEU A 150 7.38 -13.56 -21.63
C LEU A 150 6.75 -13.88 -20.27
N VAL A 151 7.54 -14.40 -19.32
CA VAL A 151 7.06 -14.71 -17.96
C VAL A 151 6.55 -13.45 -17.27
N ALA A 152 7.30 -12.34 -17.35
CA ALA A 152 6.89 -11.07 -16.74
C ALA A 152 5.57 -10.56 -17.32
N VAL A 153 5.39 -10.62 -18.64
CA VAL A 153 4.13 -10.21 -19.29
C VAL A 153 2.98 -11.13 -18.86
N VAL A 154 3.16 -12.45 -18.97
CA VAL A 154 2.10 -13.43 -18.66
C VAL A 154 1.66 -13.33 -17.21
N VAL A 155 2.60 -13.32 -16.26
CA VAL A 155 2.27 -13.27 -14.82
C VAL A 155 1.65 -11.93 -14.43
N THR A 156 2.10 -10.83 -15.04
CA THR A 156 1.53 -9.49 -14.78
C THR A 156 0.12 -9.39 -15.36
N LEU A 157 -0.12 -9.87 -16.58
CA LEU A 157 -1.45 -9.87 -17.18
C LEU A 157 -2.43 -10.73 -16.38
N PHE A 158 -2.00 -11.91 -15.93
CA PHE A 158 -2.81 -12.77 -15.08
C PHE A 158 -3.14 -12.08 -13.74
N ALA A 159 -2.16 -11.42 -13.12
CA ALA A 159 -2.37 -10.66 -11.89
C ALA A 159 -3.34 -9.49 -12.08
N VAL A 160 -3.19 -8.71 -13.17
CA VAL A 160 -4.11 -7.62 -13.52
C VAL A 160 -5.52 -8.16 -13.73
N LEU A 161 -5.68 -9.23 -14.50
CA LEU A 161 -6.98 -9.85 -14.75
C LEU A 161 -7.64 -10.31 -13.44
N TRP A 162 -6.87 -10.96 -12.57
CA TRP A 162 -7.35 -11.36 -11.24
C TRP A 162 -7.79 -10.16 -10.39
N MET A 163 -6.98 -9.10 -10.34
CA MET A 163 -7.30 -7.89 -9.55
C MET A 163 -8.52 -7.13 -10.10
N LEU A 164 -8.75 -7.15 -11.41
CA LEU A 164 -9.92 -6.55 -12.04
C LEU A 164 -11.18 -7.39 -11.81
N LEU A 165 -11.12 -8.71 -12.05
CA LEU A 165 -12.26 -9.61 -11.90
C LEU A 165 -12.67 -9.78 -10.43
N GLY A 166 -11.69 -9.93 -9.54
CA GLY A 166 -11.89 -10.05 -8.10
C GLY A 166 -12.06 -8.71 -7.39
N ARG A 167 -12.11 -7.58 -8.12
CA ARG A 167 -12.31 -6.23 -7.58
C ARG A 167 -11.44 -5.94 -6.35
N VAL A 168 -10.15 -6.26 -6.46
CA VAL A 168 -9.21 -6.19 -5.32
C VAL A 168 -8.83 -4.75 -5.01
N GLY A 169 -9.11 -4.32 -3.79
CA GLY A 169 -8.86 -2.97 -3.30
C GLY A 169 -9.75 -1.92 -3.96
N VAL A 170 -10.94 -2.31 -4.42
CA VAL A 170 -11.89 -1.38 -5.03
C VAL A 170 -12.82 -0.87 -3.94
N ARG A 171 -12.42 0.18 -3.23
CA ARG A 171 -13.29 0.88 -2.29
C ARG A 171 -14.14 1.91 -3.01
N GLN A 172 -15.42 1.99 -2.65
CA GLN A 172 -16.43 2.90 -3.22
C GLN A 172 -16.59 2.84 -4.76
N GLN A 173 -16.07 1.80 -5.42
CA GLN A 173 -16.08 1.62 -6.88
C GLN A 173 -15.39 2.74 -7.70
N LEU A 174 -14.53 3.55 -7.07
CA LEU A 174 -13.91 4.70 -7.73
C LEU A 174 -12.58 4.34 -8.42
N VAL A 175 -11.70 3.63 -7.72
CA VAL A 175 -10.32 3.35 -8.17
C VAL A 175 -9.97 1.90 -7.86
N ASN A 176 -9.35 1.21 -8.83
CA ASN A 176 -8.77 -0.12 -8.57
C ASN A 176 -7.36 0.06 -7.99
N GLU A 177 -7.29 0.15 -6.65
CA GLU A 177 -6.03 0.31 -5.95
C GLU A 177 -5.09 -0.87 -6.20
N GLY A 178 -5.62 -2.08 -6.37
CA GLY A 178 -4.81 -3.27 -6.55
C GLY A 178 -3.93 -3.22 -7.81
N VAL A 179 -4.51 -2.85 -8.95
CA VAL A 179 -3.78 -2.68 -10.21
C VAL A 179 -2.75 -1.55 -10.08
N LEU A 180 -3.09 -0.46 -9.39
CA LEU A 180 -2.16 0.65 -9.16
C LEU A 180 -0.97 0.22 -8.29
N ILE A 181 -1.21 -0.54 -7.21
CA ILE A 181 -0.15 -1.11 -6.34
C ILE A 181 0.80 -1.96 -7.18
N LEU A 182 0.26 -2.86 -8.00
CA LEU A 182 1.06 -3.74 -8.85
C LEU A 182 1.93 -2.93 -9.82
N ALA A 183 1.32 -2.00 -10.54
CA ALA A 183 2.03 -1.20 -11.54
C ALA A 183 3.11 -0.31 -10.91
N LEU A 184 2.82 0.34 -9.76
CA LEU A 184 3.79 1.12 -9.01
C LEU A 184 4.93 0.26 -8.47
N ALA A 185 4.63 -0.94 -7.96
CA ALA A 185 5.66 -1.85 -7.47
C ALA A 185 6.61 -2.32 -8.58
N LEU A 186 6.09 -2.58 -9.79
CA LEU A 186 6.90 -2.88 -10.96
C LEU A 186 7.81 -1.69 -11.32
N ILE A 187 7.28 -0.47 -11.34
CA ILE A 187 8.06 0.76 -11.58
C ILE A 187 9.17 0.91 -10.53
N TYR A 188 8.81 0.86 -9.24
CA TYR A 188 9.77 1.01 -8.14
C TYR A 188 10.85 -0.07 -8.15
N ARG A 189 10.52 -1.31 -8.53
CA ARG A 189 11.49 -2.41 -8.58
C ARG A 189 12.45 -2.32 -9.77
N PHE A 190 11.93 -2.04 -10.96
CA PHE A 190 12.71 -2.14 -12.21
C PHE A 190 13.35 -0.82 -12.64
N MET A 191 12.86 0.32 -12.15
CA MET A 191 13.42 1.65 -12.43
C MET A 191 14.24 2.21 -11.25
N ALA A 192 14.46 1.42 -10.19
CA ALA A 192 15.23 1.83 -8.99
C ALA A 192 16.62 2.44 -9.29
N ALA A 193 17.25 2.08 -10.41
CA ALA A 193 18.55 2.64 -10.80
C ALA A 193 18.47 4.09 -11.33
N ARG A 194 17.29 4.57 -11.71
CA ARG A 194 17.04 5.91 -12.27
C ARG A 194 15.94 6.60 -11.48
N GLU A 195 16.26 7.02 -10.25
CA GLU A 195 15.28 7.52 -9.28
C GLU A 195 14.37 8.63 -9.84
N ASN A 196 14.91 9.66 -10.48
CA ASN A 196 14.08 10.73 -11.04
C ASN A 196 13.10 10.22 -12.11
N THR A 197 13.55 9.34 -13.02
CA THR A 197 12.69 8.74 -14.04
C THR A 197 11.63 7.86 -13.39
N MET A 198 12.01 7.05 -12.39
CA MET A 198 11.09 6.22 -11.61
C MET A 198 9.99 7.06 -10.96
N MET A 199 10.35 8.15 -10.29
CA MET A 199 9.39 9.02 -9.59
C MET A 199 8.46 9.74 -10.57
N ILE A 200 8.98 10.27 -11.68
CA ILE A 200 8.16 10.94 -12.71
C ILE A 200 7.18 9.93 -13.33
N THR A 201 7.65 8.75 -13.75
CA THR A 201 6.78 7.74 -14.35
C THR A 201 5.74 7.21 -13.36
N ALA A 202 6.11 6.98 -12.09
CA ALA A 202 5.19 6.60 -11.04
C ALA A 202 4.13 7.69 -10.78
N ALA A 203 4.51 8.96 -10.76
CA ALA A 203 3.60 10.08 -10.53
C ALA A 203 2.63 10.25 -11.71
N MET A 204 3.12 10.15 -12.95
CA MET A 204 2.29 10.21 -14.16
C MET A 204 1.25 9.08 -14.18
N LEU A 205 1.68 7.83 -13.90
CA LEU A 205 0.76 6.70 -13.83
C LEU A 205 -0.27 6.89 -12.70
N SER A 206 0.19 7.34 -11.53
CA SER A 206 -0.68 7.60 -10.39
C SER A 206 -1.76 8.62 -10.73
N ALA A 207 -1.40 9.71 -11.43
CA ALA A 207 -2.34 10.73 -11.89
C ALA A 207 -3.43 10.18 -12.82
N CYS A 208 -3.16 9.12 -13.60
CA CYS A 208 -4.17 8.43 -14.43
C CYS A 208 -5.23 7.69 -13.60
N PHE A 209 -4.91 7.34 -12.34
CA PHE A 209 -5.84 6.74 -11.37
C PHE A 209 -6.44 7.80 -10.41
N GLY A 210 -6.07 9.07 -10.57
CA GLY A 210 -6.48 10.18 -9.73
C GLY A 210 -5.30 11.06 -9.31
N ILE A 211 -5.53 12.36 -9.12
CA ILE A 211 -4.45 13.29 -8.75
C ILE A 211 -3.85 12.98 -7.36
N PHE A 212 -4.65 12.44 -6.44
CA PHE A 212 -4.24 12.17 -5.06
C PHE A 212 -3.15 11.10 -4.91
N PRO A 213 -3.25 9.93 -5.58
CA PRO A 213 -2.14 9.00 -5.69
C PRO A 213 -0.81 9.65 -6.12
N ALA A 214 -0.81 10.65 -7.00
CA ALA A 214 0.44 11.31 -7.41
C ALA A 214 1.12 12.05 -6.23
N PHE A 215 0.35 12.61 -5.28
CA PHE A 215 0.91 13.16 -4.04
C PHE A 215 1.54 12.08 -3.15
N GLY A 216 1.00 10.85 -3.15
CA GLY A 216 1.62 9.70 -2.48
C GLY A 216 3.00 9.38 -3.05
N VAL A 217 3.16 9.45 -4.37
CA VAL A 217 4.46 9.31 -5.03
C VAL A 217 5.40 10.46 -4.64
N ALA A 218 4.90 11.71 -4.60
CA ALA A 218 5.71 12.85 -4.14
C ALA A 218 6.19 12.66 -2.69
N LEU A 219 5.37 12.08 -1.81
CA LEU A 219 5.75 11.73 -0.45
C LEU A 219 6.85 10.66 -0.43
N VAL A 220 6.72 9.62 -1.27
CA VAL A 220 7.74 8.57 -1.42
C VAL A 220 9.09 9.14 -1.87
N HIS A 221 9.14 10.23 -2.65
CA HIS A 221 10.41 10.84 -3.07
C HIS A 221 11.30 11.26 -1.89
N TYR A 222 10.71 11.56 -0.74
CA TYR A 222 11.47 11.91 0.46
C TYR A 222 11.98 10.68 1.23
N HIS A 223 11.95 9.48 0.65
CA HIS A 223 12.40 8.26 1.33
C HIS A 223 13.90 8.31 1.66
N ASN A 224 14.28 7.80 2.83
CA ASN A 224 15.70 7.69 3.21
C ASN A 224 16.21 6.23 3.27
N GLY A 225 15.37 5.25 2.92
CA GLY A 225 15.71 3.82 2.93
C GLY A 225 15.95 3.22 4.32
N LEU A 226 15.83 4.00 5.39
CA LEU A 226 16.04 3.50 6.74
C LEU A 226 14.76 2.93 7.35
N PRO A 227 14.84 1.82 8.10
CA PRO A 227 13.69 1.28 8.83
C PRO A 227 13.05 2.29 9.81
N GLY A 228 13.86 3.13 10.46
CA GLY A 228 13.40 4.10 11.47
C GLY A 228 13.19 3.52 12.87
N TYR A 229 13.49 2.24 13.05
CA TYR A 229 13.54 1.54 14.33
C TYR A 229 14.59 0.42 14.20
N ASP A 230 15.18 0.04 15.32
CA ASP A 230 16.08 -1.09 15.37
C ASP A 230 15.26 -2.39 15.52
N ARG A 231 15.50 -3.34 14.61
CA ARG A 231 14.79 -4.61 14.55
C ARG A 231 15.26 -5.58 15.63
N GLU A 232 16.47 -5.42 16.15
CA GLU A 232 17.02 -6.28 17.21
C GLU A 232 16.43 -5.91 18.56
N THR A 233 16.41 -4.61 18.88
CA THR A 233 15.83 -4.11 20.14
C THR A 233 14.31 -3.99 20.12
N LYS A 234 13.69 -3.71 18.96
CA LYS A 234 12.24 -3.52 18.83
C LYS A 234 11.64 -4.31 17.65
N PRO A 235 11.70 -5.65 17.68
CA PRO A 235 11.11 -6.49 16.63
C PRO A 235 9.58 -6.32 16.53
N TRP A 236 8.92 -6.08 17.68
CA TRP A 236 7.48 -5.91 17.80
C TRP A 236 6.93 -4.76 16.95
N THR A 237 7.72 -3.70 16.70
CA THR A 237 7.29 -2.55 15.88
C THR A 237 6.95 -2.98 14.45
N SER A 238 7.57 -4.04 13.92
CA SER A 238 7.20 -4.57 12.61
C SER A 238 5.84 -5.26 12.62
N TRP A 239 5.58 -6.05 13.67
CA TRP A 239 4.37 -6.85 13.85
C TRP A 239 3.16 -6.02 14.23
N MET A 240 3.36 -4.93 14.96
CA MET A 240 2.32 -4.01 15.37
C MET A 240 1.46 -3.55 14.19
N PHE A 241 2.07 -3.20 13.05
CA PHE A 241 1.31 -2.75 11.87
C PHE A 241 0.46 -3.86 11.21
N TYR A 242 0.85 -5.14 11.36
CA TYR A 242 0.02 -6.25 10.90
C TYR A 242 -1.21 -6.45 11.78
N VAL A 243 -1.16 -6.06 13.05
CA VAL A 243 -2.29 -6.14 13.99
C VAL A 243 -3.14 -4.88 13.92
N LEU A 244 -2.52 -3.70 13.84
CA LEU A 244 -3.22 -2.41 13.82
C LEU A 244 -4.16 -2.29 12.63
N TYR A 245 -3.78 -2.79 11.45
CA TYR A 245 -4.63 -2.73 10.26
C TYR A 245 -5.99 -3.44 10.43
N PRO A 246 -6.07 -4.76 10.73
CA PRO A 246 -7.35 -5.44 10.93
C PRO A 246 -8.11 -4.93 12.15
N VAL A 247 -7.41 -4.56 13.24
CA VAL A 247 -8.07 -3.99 14.43
C VAL A 247 -8.74 -2.67 14.11
N MET A 248 -8.05 -1.78 13.39
CA MET A 248 -8.61 -0.50 12.97
C MET A 248 -9.84 -0.70 12.07
N LEU A 249 -9.75 -1.57 11.07
CA LEU A 249 -10.90 -1.94 10.24
C LEU A 249 -12.06 -2.48 11.07
N LEU A 250 -11.80 -3.34 12.06
CA LEU A 250 -12.84 -3.91 12.91
C LEU A 250 -13.53 -2.85 13.76
N VAL A 251 -12.76 -1.91 14.33
CA VAL A 251 -13.32 -0.80 15.13
C VAL A 251 -14.25 0.06 14.27
N PHE A 252 -13.82 0.44 13.08
CA PHE A 252 -14.64 1.22 12.16
C PHE A 252 -15.82 0.41 11.59
N GLY A 253 -15.63 -0.87 11.27
CA GLY A 253 -16.70 -1.74 10.80
C GLY A 253 -17.79 -1.93 11.85
N LEU A 254 -17.43 -2.16 13.11
CA LEU A 254 -18.42 -2.23 14.20
C LEU A 254 -19.15 -0.91 14.38
N ALA A 255 -18.45 0.23 14.29
CA ALA A 255 -19.08 1.54 14.35
C ALA A 255 -20.00 1.85 13.15
N ALA A 256 -19.81 1.20 12.00
CA ALA A 256 -20.67 1.34 10.83
C ALA A 256 -22.00 0.56 10.97
N VAL A 257 -22.01 -0.49 11.79
CA VAL A 257 -23.15 -1.41 11.94
C VAL A 257 -24.00 -1.12 13.18
N LEU A 258 -23.45 -0.38 14.16
CA LEU A 258 -24.16 0.09 15.36
C LEU A 258 -25.01 1.35 15.07
#